data_AF-A0AA36CH51-F1
#
_entry.id   AF-A0AA36CH51-F1
#
_cell.length_a   1.000
_cell.length_b   1.000
_cell.length_c   1.000
_cell.angle_alpha   90.00
_cell.angle_beta   90.00
_cell.angle_gamma   90.00
#
_symmetry.space_group_name_H-M   'P 1'
#
loop_
_entity.id
_entity.type
_entity.pdbx_description
1 polymer ?
#
loop_
_entity_poly.entity_id
_entity_poly.type
_entity_poly.pdbx_seq_one_letter_code
_entity_poly.pdbx_strand_id
1 'polypeptide(L)'
;MYGNCVVCGLQANGIHYGRRTCEGCKSFFKRAVQTHAAAHLVCKKNGKCVVISGQRSYCRRCRWDKCVGAGLQENAVRQGIMAGRAGRPRRKPQQPP
;
A
#
# COMPACT_ATOMS: atom_id res chain seq x y z
N MET A 1 -5.70 14.06 14.40
CA MET A 1 -5.56 13.75 12.96
C MET A 1 -4.25 13.01 12.72
N TYR A 2 -4.21 11.93 11.93
CA TYR A 2 -3.01 11.10 11.72
C TYR A 2 -1.92 11.75 10.83
N GLY A 3 -2.09 13.01 10.42
CA GLY A 3 -1.16 13.74 9.54
C GLY A 3 -1.14 13.20 8.10
N ASN A 4 -0.02 13.43 7.40
CA ASN A 4 0.16 13.04 6.00
C ASN A 4 0.87 11.69 5.86
N CYS A 5 0.54 10.96 4.79
CA CYS A 5 1.15 9.70 4.41
C CYS A 5 2.63 9.91 4.09
N VAL A 6 3.52 9.21 4.80
CA VAL A 6 4.97 9.34 4.60
C VAL A 6 5.46 8.91 3.21
N VAL A 7 4.63 8.16 2.48
CA VAL A 7 4.96 7.67 1.13
C VAL A 7 4.50 8.65 0.06
N CYS A 8 3.24 9.06 0.04
CA CYS A 8 2.68 9.82 -1.07
C CYS A 8 2.14 11.21 -0.68
N GLY A 9 2.25 11.63 0.58
CA GLY A 9 1.81 12.95 1.05
C GLY A 9 0.30 13.13 1.21
N LEU A 10 -0.54 12.23 0.68
CA LEU A 10 -2.00 12.25 0.89
C LEU A 10 -2.37 12.10 2.37
N GLN A 11 -3.56 12.53 2.75
CA GLN A 11 -4.10 12.36 4.10
C GLN A 11 -3.94 10.91 4.57
N ALA A 12 -3.22 10.71 5.68
CA ALA A 12 -3.14 9.41 6.33
C ALA A 12 -4.42 9.15 7.11
N ASN A 13 -4.84 7.88 7.12
CA ASN A 13 -6.01 7.45 7.88
C ASN A 13 -5.64 6.55 9.06
N GLY A 14 -4.34 6.32 9.28
CA GLY A 14 -3.83 5.55 10.41
C GLY A 14 -2.35 5.19 10.27
N ILE A 15 -1.85 4.46 11.27
CA ILE A 15 -0.54 3.81 11.22
C ILE A 15 -0.74 2.40 10.66
N HIS A 16 -0.06 2.10 9.56
CA HIS A 16 -0.09 0.77 8.93
C HIS A 16 1.35 0.31 8.74
N TYR A 17 1.64 -0.92 9.16
CA TYR A 17 2.97 -1.53 9.04
C TYR A 17 4.09 -0.66 9.63
N GLY A 18 3.81 -0.02 10.79
CA GLY A 18 4.76 0.78 11.55
C GLY A 18 4.86 2.26 11.16
N ARG A 19 4.18 2.73 10.10
CA ARG A 19 4.27 4.15 9.66
C ARG A 19 2.92 4.75 9.31
N ARG A 20 2.83 6.08 9.33
CA ARG A 20 1.63 6.84 8.95
C ARG A 20 1.41 6.74 7.44
N THR A 21 0.33 6.08 7.01
CA THR A 21 0.05 5.91 5.57
C THR A 21 -1.42 6.09 5.23
N CYS A 22 -1.71 6.40 3.97
CA CYS A 22 -3.07 6.37 3.42
C CYS A 22 -3.48 4.94 3.02
N GLU A 23 -4.78 4.69 2.81
CA GLU A 23 -5.32 3.38 2.39
C GLU A 23 -4.71 2.86 1.08
N GLY A 24 -4.39 3.77 0.15
CA GLY A 24 -3.76 3.40 -1.11
C GLY A 24 -2.36 2.81 -0.90
N CYS A 25 -1.53 3.41 -0.04
CA CYS A 25 -0.18 2.92 0.22
C CYS A 25 -0.21 1.67 1.11
N LYS A 26 -1.12 1.61 2.08
CA LYS A 26 -1.39 0.41 2.88
C LYS A 26 -1.73 -0.79 2.01
N SER A 27 -2.71 -0.66 1.11
CA SER A 27 -3.18 -1.76 0.27
C SER A 27 -2.13 -2.17 -0.77
N PHE A 28 -1.43 -1.20 -1.34
CA PHE A 28 -0.32 -1.45 -2.26
C PHE A 28 0.81 -2.25 -1.60
N PHE A 29 1.29 -1.80 -0.43
CA PHE A 29 2.38 -2.45 0.28
C PHE A 29 2.02 -3.88 0.70
N LYS A 30 0.80 -4.07 1.27
CA LYS A 30 0.29 -5.39 1.62
C LYS A 30 0.31 -6.36 0.45
N ARG A 31 -0.25 -5.96 -0.70
CA ARG A 31 -0.30 -6.81 -1.89
C ARG A 31 1.11 -7.12 -2.40
N ALA A 32 1.97 -6.12 -2.49
CA ALA A 32 3.34 -6.31 -2.97
C ALA A 32 4.14 -7.31 -2.13
N VAL A 33 3.96 -7.32 -0.81
CA VAL A 33 4.56 -8.31 0.10
C VAL A 33 3.90 -9.68 -0.07
N GLN A 34 2.57 -9.77 0.02
CA GLN A 34 1.84 -11.05 0.04
C GLN A 34 1.96 -11.83 -1.27
N THR A 35 2.02 -11.15 -2.41
CA THR A 35 2.14 -11.80 -3.71
C THR A 35 3.57 -11.85 -4.22
N HIS A 36 4.55 -11.43 -3.40
CA HIS A 36 5.94 -11.26 -3.81
C HIS A 36 6.13 -10.40 -5.08
N ALA A 37 5.15 -9.53 -5.40
CA ALA A 37 5.15 -8.77 -6.65
C ALA A 37 6.26 -7.71 -6.69
N ALA A 38 6.84 -7.34 -5.55
CA ALA A 38 7.96 -6.40 -5.46
C ALA A 38 9.12 -6.76 -6.40
N ALA A 39 9.42 -8.06 -6.55
CA ALA A 39 10.48 -8.56 -7.43
C ALA A 39 10.23 -8.24 -8.91
N HIS A 40 8.96 -8.11 -9.32
CA HIS A 40 8.56 -7.87 -10.70
C HIS A 40 8.18 -6.40 -10.98
N LEU A 41 8.31 -5.51 -10.00
CA LEU A 41 8.06 -4.10 -10.20
C LEU A 41 9.22 -3.47 -10.97
N VAL A 42 8.96 -3.06 -12.20
CA VAL A 42 9.93 -2.37 -13.07
C VAL A 42 9.56 -0.89 -13.18
N CYS A 43 10.56 -0.02 -13.04
CA CYS A 43 10.42 1.39 -13.38
C CYS A 43 10.68 1.57 -14.88
N LYS A 44 9.77 2.22 -15.61
CA LYS A 44 9.93 2.54 -17.05
C LYS A 44 10.75 3.81 -17.32
N LYS A 45 11.26 4.43 -16.25
CA LYS A 45 12.10 5.64 -16.29
C LYS A 45 13.42 5.28 -15.60
N ASN A 46 13.97 6.17 -14.78
CA ASN A 46 15.30 5.99 -14.19
C ASN A 46 15.27 5.64 -12.69
N GLY A 47 14.19 4.99 -12.21
CA GLY A 47 14.04 4.68 -10.78
C GLY A 47 13.83 5.89 -9.86
N LYS A 48 13.82 7.12 -10.39
CA LYS A 48 13.72 8.38 -9.65
C LYS A 48 12.34 9.05 -9.80
N CYS A 49 11.28 8.27 -10.00
CA CYS A 49 9.93 8.86 -10.14
C CYS A 49 9.49 9.50 -8.82
N VAL A 50 8.99 10.74 -8.90
CA VAL A 50 8.44 11.46 -7.75
C VAL A 50 7.10 10.82 -7.35
N VAL A 51 6.97 10.44 -6.08
CA VAL A 51 5.73 9.88 -5.48
C VAL A 51 5.14 10.92 -4.53
N ILE A 52 4.26 11.77 -5.04
CA ILE A 52 3.60 12.88 -4.34
C ILE A 52 2.10 12.90 -4.62
N SER A 53 1.32 13.60 -3.79
CA SER A 53 -0.14 13.70 -3.92
C SER A 53 -0.57 14.29 -5.27
N GLY A 54 -1.72 13.85 -5.79
CA GLY A 54 -2.34 14.40 -7.00
C GLY A 54 -2.19 13.56 -8.28
N GLN A 55 -1.31 12.55 -8.30
CA GLN A 55 -1.22 11.65 -9.44
C GLN A 55 -2.15 10.44 -9.28
N ARG A 56 -2.96 10.16 -10.32
CA ARG A 56 -3.89 9.01 -10.35
C ARG A 56 -3.16 7.66 -10.28
N SER A 57 -1.92 7.57 -10.76
CA SER A 57 -1.10 6.36 -10.70
C SER A 57 0.38 6.69 -10.51
N TYR A 58 0.97 6.19 -9.43
CA TYR A 58 2.41 6.29 -9.19
C TYR A 58 3.17 5.16 -9.91
N CYS A 59 4.43 5.41 -10.25
CA CYS A 59 5.34 4.34 -10.65
C CYS A 59 5.37 3.27 -9.56
N ARG A 60 4.97 2.03 -9.89
CA ARG A 60 4.87 0.94 -8.90
C ARG A 60 6.21 0.65 -8.24
N ARG A 61 7.30 0.59 -9.02
CA ARG A 61 8.65 0.36 -8.49
C ARG A 61 9.09 1.46 -7.52
N CYS A 62 9.08 2.72 -7.95
CA CYS A 62 9.49 3.83 -7.07
C CYS A 62 8.58 4.00 -5.85
N ARG A 63 7.29 3.66 -5.97
CA ARG A 63 6.37 3.63 -4.83
C ARG A 63 6.76 2.56 -3.82
N TRP A 64 7.11 1.36 -4.29
CA TRP A 64 7.63 0.29 -3.43
C TRP A 64 8.93 0.71 -2.75
N ASP A 65 9.89 1.21 -3.52
CA ASP A 65 11.18 1.66 -2.98
C ASP A 65 10.99 2.74 -1.91
N LYS A 66 10.05 3.69 -2.13
CA LYS A 66 9.70 4.71 -1.15
C LYS A 66 8.97 4.15 0.07
N CYS A 67 8.13 3.11 -0.06
CA CYS A 67 7.53 2.43 1.09
C CYS A 67 8.61 1.85 2.01
N VAL A 68 9.55 1.09 1.44
CA VAL A 68 10.66 0.46 2.17
C VAL A 68 11.59 1.52 2.75
N GLY A 69 11.99 2.52 1.95
CA GLY A 69 12.84 3.62 2.40
C GLY A 69 12.18 4.50 3.47
N ALA A 70 10.85 4.63 3.46
CA ALA A 70 10.10 5.28 4.53
C ALA A 70 9.89 4.41 5.76
N GLY A 71 10.37 3.15 5.78
CA GLY A 71 10.36 2.26 6.92
C GLY A 71 9.04 1.51 7.17
N LEU A 72 8.24 1.24 6.12
CA LEU A 72 7.14 0.29 6.24
C LEU A 72 7.71 -1.12 6.42
N GLN A 73 7.19 -1.86 7.38
CA GLN A 73 7.78 -3.14 7.79
C GLN A 73 7.08 -4.33 7.12
N GLU A 74 7.83 -5.12 6.34
CA GLU A 74 7.28 -6.30 5.65
C GLU A 74 6.87 -7.42 6.60
N ASN A 75 7.60 -7.59 7.71
CA ASN A 75 7.28 -8.58 8.76
C ASN A 75 5.88 -8.35 9.35
N ALA A 76 5.47 -7.08 9.52
CA ALA A 76 4.14 -6.72 10.00
C ALA A 76 3.03 -7.15 9.02
N VAL A 77 3.33 -7.33 7.73
CA VAL A 77 2.38 -7.92 6.78
C VAL A 77 2.33 -9.44 6.90
N ARG A 78 3.49 -10.09 7.04
CA ARG A 78 3.63 -11.56 7.05
C ARG A 78 3.12 -12.19 8.34
N GLN A 79 3.26 -11.53 9.47
CA GLN A 79 2.83 -12.04 10.77
C GLN A 79 1.31 -12.04 10.95
N GLY A 80 0.52 -11.40 10.06
CA GLY A 80 -0.94 -11.29 10.22
C GLY A 80 -1.40 -10.49 11.46
N ILE A 81 -0.45 -10.05 12.27
CA ILE A 81 -0.65 -9.24 13.48
C ILE A 81 -0.86 -7.79 13.01
N MET A 82 -2.03 -7.22 13.34
CA MET A 82 -2.40 -5.81 13.17
C MET A 82 -3.03 -5.34 11.84
N ALA A 83 -4.11 -5.98 11.38
CA ALA A 83 -5.28 -5.26 10.86
C ALA A 83 -6.47 -6.21 10.69
N GLY A 84 -7.48 -6.02 11.54
CA GLY A 84 -8.67 -6.83 11.65
C GLY A 84 -9.31 -7.26 10.32
N ARG A 85 -9.78 -8.50 10.33
CA ARG A 85 -10.81 -8.99 9.42
C ARG A 85 -12.08 -8.18 9.64
N ALA A 86 -12.21 -7.04 8.95
CA ALA A 86 -13.51 -6.60 8.45
C ALA A 86 -13.50 -6.82 6.94
N GLY A 87 -13.37 -8.09 6.53
CA GLY A 87 -13.77 -8.45 5.18
C GLY A 87 -15.24 -8.10 5.06
N ARG A 88 -15.62 -7.25 4.08
CA ARG A 88 -17.02 -7.21 3.65
C ARG A 88 -17.42 -8.66 3.37
N PRO A 89 -18.56 -9.16 3.89
CA PRO A 89 -19.08 -10.44 3.43
C PRO A 89 -19.18 -10.37 1.90
N ARG A 90 -18.65 -11.38 1.20
CA ARG A 90 -18.91 -11.53 -0.23
C ARG A 90 -20.43 -11.52 -0.40
N ARG A 91 -20.98 -10.56 -1.15
CA ARG A 91 -22.38 -10.66 -1.59
C ARG A 91 -22.49 -11.97 -2.37
N LYS A 92 -23.34 -12.90 -1.92
CA LYS A 92 -23.71 -14.08 -2.71
C LYS A 92 -24.27 -13.58 -4.05
N PRO A 93 -23.89 -14.17 -5.21
CA PRO A 93 -24.59 -13.89 -6.46
C PRO A 93 -26.07 -14.22 -6.26
N GLN A 94 -26.96 -13.25 -6.52
CA GLN A 94 -28.39 -13.52 -6.61
C GLN A 94 -28.58 -14.39 -7.85
N GLN A 95 -29.14 -15.59 -7.69
CA GLN A 95 -29.61 -16.38 -8.81
C GLN A 95 -30.82 -15.64 -9.42
N PRO A 96 -30.81 -15.36 -10.74
CA PRO A 96 -32.00 -14.88 -11.43
C PRO A 96 -33.08 -15.98 -11.46
N PRO A 97 -34.37 -15.62 -11.67
CA PRO A 97 -35.53 -16.50 -11.49
C PRO A 97 -35.49 -17.76 -12.36
#